data_AF-A0A640VU16-F1
#
_entry.id   AF-A0A640VU16-F1
#
_cell.length_a   1.000
_cell.length_b   1.000
_cell.length_c   1.000
_cell.angle_alpha   90.00
_cell.angle_beta   90.00
_cell.angle_gamma   90.00
#
_symmetry.space_group_name_H-M   'P 1'
#
loop_
_entity.id
_entity.type
_entity.pdbx_description
1 polymer ?
#
loop_
_entity_poly.entity_id
_entity_poly.type
_entity_poly.pdbx_seq_one_letter_code
_entity_poly.pdbx_strand_id
1 'polypeptide(L)'
;MTAPLPPAQYRVPPYWMRAGGWVVLLSALAAAIYATIEVAQIGRLKDAALIALVTTNTLFIYRFGIHIAPRLGRLFAEFPVAGTDPQGAVDHLLGDRKTGLPACIYSGFIAFSVWQIDPWRDDAVLTLWLCLFLFMNNLIVGTVIVSIARFWQLVLRELGTLDLRILNLHRAPMIDLLRINSQIVMATALVTCLAILGLVLSDYAIDPIILVFSVSALAMVVATYAVPVLPLANLLAAKKAEELDRLERMIDARIRHLANEPPRDDLGREIDQLPSLDDLVEARDLVMKVRTLPPGGQISVSAAAIVTFLSFMPTLIDYTMRKLF
;
A
#
# COMPACT_ATOMS: atom_id res chain seq x y z
N MET A 1 7.73 -38.52 5.95
CA MET A 1 8.51 -37.28 5.71
C MET A 1 8.50 -37.01 4.22
N THR A 2 7.52 -36.24 3.73
CA THR A 2 7.52 -35.73 2.36
C THR A 2 8.60 -34.66 2.25
N ALA A 3 9.46 -34.75 1.24
CA ALA A 3 10.42 -33.70 0.94
C ALA A 3 9.68 -32.35 0.81
N PRO A 4 10.23 -31.23 1.33
CA PRO A 4 9.63 -29.93 1.12
C PRO A 4 9.53 -29.71 -0.39
N LEU A 5 8.30 -29.50 -0.89
CA LEU A 5 8.07 -29.12 -2.28
C LEU A 5 8.95 -27.90 -2.58
N PRO A 6 9.61 -27.85 -3.75
CA PRO A 6 10.41 -26.69 -4.13
C PRO A 6 9.53 -25.45 -4.00
N PRO A 7 10.05 -24.32 -3.47
CA PRO A 7 9.25 -23.12 -3.28
C PRO A 7 8.61 -22.77 -4.62
N ALA A 8 7.28 -22.77 -4.66
CA ALA A 8 6.53 -22.45 -5.86
C ALA A 8 7.04 -21.10 -6.39
N GLN A 9 7.65 -21.12 -7.57
CA GLN A 9 8.15 -19.91 -8.21
C GLN A 9 6.95 -19.18 -8.81
N TYR A 10 6.32 -18.31 -8.02
CA TYR A 10 5.27 -17.41 -8.50
C TYR A 10 5.85 -16.46 -9.55
N ARG A 11 5.09 -16.23 -10.61
CA ARG A 11 5.54 -15.51 -11.80
C ARG A 11 4.89 -14.15 -11.89
N VAL A 12 5.60 -13.22 -12.52
CA VAL A 12 5.03 -11.92 -12.89
C VAL A 12 4.00 -12.14 -14.01
N PRO A 13 2.79 -11.58 -13.91
CA PRO A 13 1.78 -11.76 -14.96
C PRO A 13 2.30 -11.26 -16.31
N PRO A 14 2.09 -11.99 -17.42
CA PRO A 14 2.56 -11.58 -18.74
C PRO A 14 2.03 -10.22 -19.18
N TYR A 15 0.82 -9.87 -18.74
CA TYR A 15 0.23 -8.56 -19.00
C TYR A 15 1.05 -7.43 -18.36
N TRP A 16 1.44 -7.53 -17.08
CA TRP A 16 2.30 -6.55 -16.44
C TRP A 16 3.64 -6.41 -17.18
N MET A 17 4.27 -7.54 -17.49
CA MET A 17 5.55 -7.55 -18.20
C MET A 17 5.48 -6.85 -19.57
N ARG A 18 4.47 -7.18 -20.38
CA ARG A 18 4.33 -6.67 -21.74
C ARG A 18 3.71 -5.28 -21.77
N ALA A 19 2.53 -5.09 -21.21
CA ALA A 19 1.82 -3.82 -21.23
C ALA A 19 2.58 -2.76 -20.41
N GLY A 20 3.07 -3.12 -19.22
CA GLY A 20 3.92 -2.22 -18.43
C GLY A 20 5.22 -1.86 -19.15
N GLY A 21 5.86 -2.82 -19.83
CA GLY A 21 7.04 -2.57 -20.65
C GLY A 21 6.76 -1.61 -21.80
N TRP A 22 5.63 -1.77 -22.49
CA TRP A 22 5.18 -0.84 -23.54
C TRP A 22 4.91 0.55 -22.98
N VAL A 23 4.27 0.68 -21.82
CA VAL A 23 4.02 1.98 -21.18
C VAL A 23 5.34 2.67 -20.84
N VAL A 24 6.33 1.96 -20.28
CA VAL A 24 7.68 2.52 -20.02
C VAL A 24 8.34 3.00 -21.31
N LEU A 25 8.31 2.18 -22.37
CA LEU A 25 8.89 2.55 -23.66
C LEU A 25 8.21 3.78 -24.27
N LEU A 26 6.87 3.79 -24.32
CA LEU A 26 6.09 4.91 -24.85
C LEU A 26 6.28 6.19 -24.02
N SER A 27 6.43 6.06 -22.70
CA SER A 27 6.73 7.18 -21.81
C SER A 27 8.11 7.78 -22.11
N ALA A 28 9.13 6.94 -22.32
CA ALA A 28 10.47 7.38 -22.68
C ALA A 28 10.52 8.01 -24.09
N LEU A 29 9.75 7.48 -25.04
CA LEU A 29 9.62 8.06 -26.37
C LEU A 29 8.90 9.43 -26.32
N ALA A 30 7.78 9.52 -25.59
CA ALA A 30 7.07 10.77 -25.40
C ALA A 30 7.94 11.82 -24.70
N ALA A 31 8.74 11.41 -23.72
CA ALA A 31 9.75 12.26 -23.06
C ALA A 31 10.77 12.82 -24.07
N ALA A 32 11.34 11.97 -24.91
CA ALA A 32 12.34 12.37 -25.89
C ALA A 32 11.76 13.30 -26.96
N ILE A 33 10.55 13.02 -27.44
CA ILE A 33 9.85 13.87 -28.41
C ILE A 33 9.56 15.24 -27.78
N TYR A 34 8.97 15.25 -26.58
CA TYR A 34 8.70 16.48 -25.86
C TYR A 34 9.96 17.33 -25.64
N ALA A 35 11.04 16.71 -25.13
CA ALA A 35 12.33 17.38 -24.93
C ALA A 35 12.90 17.98 -26.23
N THR A 36 12.79 17.24 -27.34
CA THR A 36 13.30 17.69 -28.64
C THR A 36 12.51 18.90 -29.14
N ILE A 37 11.19 18.87 -28.98
CA ILE A 37 10.31 19.97 -29.39
C ILE A 37 10.54 21.20 -28.51
N GLU A 38 10.68 21.02 -27.19
CA GLU A 38 10.99 22.10 -26.26
C GLU A 38 12.31 22.80 -26.63
N VAL A 39 13.37 22.02 -26.90
CA VAL A 39 14.66 22.57 -27.34
C VAL A 39 14.53 23.26 -28.70
N ALA A 40 13.75 22.70 -29.64
CA ALA A 40 13.57 23.28 -30.97
C ALA A 40 12.81 24.63 -30.92
N GLN A 41 11.84 24.78 -30.02
CA GLN A 41 11.02 25.98 -29.91
C GLN A 41 11.65 27.05 -29.00
N ILE A 42 12.27 26.66 -27.89
CA ILE A 42 12.75 27.58 -26.84
C ILE A 42 14.28 27.73 -26.88
N GLY A 43 15.00 26.85 -27.57
CA GLY A 43 16.47 26.84 -27.62
C GLY A 43 17.14 26.28 -26.35
N ARG A 44 16.36 25.83 -25.37
CA ARG A 44 16.83 25.20 -24.13
C ARG A 44 15.77 24.23 -23.58
N LEU A 45 16.23 23.30 -22.75
CA LEU A 45 15.37 22.33 -22.06
C LEU A 45 15.07 22.84 -20.63
N LYS A 46 13.95 23.52 -20.42
CA LYS A 46 13.55 23.98 -19.08
C LYS A 46 13.03 22.83 -18.23
N ASP A 47 12.30 21.90 -18.83
CA ASP A 47 11.63 20.81 -18.10
C ASP A 47 12.49 19.56 -17.90
N ALA A 48 13.83 19.69 -17.98
CA ALA A 48 14.75 18.57 -17.87
C ALA A 48 14.53 17.74 -16.60
N ALA A 49 14.32 18.41 -15.46
CA ALA A 49 14.09 17.76 -14.18
C ALA A 49 12.73 17.03 -14.15
N LEU A 50 11.67 17.67 -14.64
CA LEU A 50 10.34 17.07 -14.74
C LEU A 50 10.38 15.80 -15.60
N ILE A 51 10.96 15.90 -16.80
CA ILE A 51 11.10 14.79 -17.73
C ILE A 51 11.84 13.63 -17.06
N ALA A 52 12.99 13.90 -16.45
CA ALA A 52 13.81 12.87 -15.83
C ALA A 52 13.11 12.18 -14.65
N LEU A 53 12.50 12.96 -13.75
CA LEU A 53 11.88 12.44 -12.53
C LEU A 53 10.60 11.66 -12.82
N VAL A 54 9.74 12.17 -13.71
CA VAL A 54 8.49 11.49 -14.11
C VAL A 54 8.79 10.20 -14.86
N THR A 55 9.75 10.22 -15.80
CA THR A 55 10.17 8.99 -16.51
C THR A 55 10.77 7.95 -15.56
N THR A 56 11.59 8.41 -14.60
CA THR A 56 12.17 7.54 -13.57
C THR A 56 11.09 6.91 -12.69
N ASN A 57 10.05 7.67 -12.35
CA ASN A 57 8.90 7.17 -11.61
C ASN A 57 8.20 6.03 -12.35
N THR A 58 7.90 6.19 -13.63
CA THR A 58 7.25 5.14 -14.44
C THR A 58 8.10 3.87 -14.49
N LEU A 59 9.42 3.99 -14.67
CA LEU A 59 10.35 2.86 -14.63
C LEU A 59 10.40 2.20 -13.25
N PHE A 60 10.48 2.99 -12.18
CA PHE A 60 10.51 2.50 -10.81
C PHE A 60 9.24 1.69 -10.49
N ILE A 61 8.07 2.22 -10.82
CA ILE A 61 6.78 1.55 -10.62
C ILE A 61 6.74 0.22 -11.36
N TYR A 62 7.14 0.20 -12.63
CA TYR A 62 7.18 -1.01 -13.43
C TYR A 62 8.06 -2.10 -12.79
N ARG A 63 9.27 -1.72 -12.38
CA ARG A 63 10.23 -2.62 -11.73
C ARG A 63 9.74 -3.06 -10.35
N PHE A 64 9.07 -2.19 -9.61
CA PHE A 64 8.47 -2.52 -8.33
C PHE A 64 7.37 -3.59 -8.49
N GLY A 65 6.53 -3.49 -9.52
CA GLY A 65 5.54 -4.52 -9.84
C GLY A 65 6.16 -5.90 -10.12
N ILE A 66 7.26 -5.93 -10.88
CA ILE A 66 8.05 -7.17 -11.11
C ILE A 66 8.59 -7.73 -9.79
N HIS A 67 9.07 -6.84 -8.93
CA HIS A 67 9.67 -7.18 -7.65
C HIS A 67 8.65 -7.71 -6.62
N ILE A 68 7.45 -7.13 -6.58
CA ILE A 68 6.43 -7.44 -5.57
C ILE A 68 5.59 -8.66 -5.95
N ALA A 69 5.38 -8.94 -7.24
CA ALA A 69 4.57 -10.07 -7.72
C ALA A 69 4.92 -11.43 -7.08
N PRO A 70 6.19 -11.89 -7.03
CA PRO A 70 6.52 -13.17 -6.40
C PRO A 70 6.35 -13.16 -4.87
N ARG A 71 6.36 -11.98 -4.23
CA ARG A 71 6.06 -11.86 -2.79
C ARG A 71 4.56 -11.92 -2.53
N LEU A 72 3.76 -11.31 -3.39
CA LEU A 72 2.30 -11.43 -3.35
C LEU A 72 1.87 -12.88 -3.51
N GLY A 73 2.46 -13.63 -4.46
CA GLY A 73 2.15 -15.05 -4.63
C GLY A 73 2.45 -15.89 -3.38
N ARG A 74 3.57 -15.62 -2.71
CA ARG A 74 3.90 -16.27 -1.42
C ARG A 74 2.93 -15.89 -0.31
N LEU A 75 2.56 -14.62 -0.20
CA LEU A 75 1.56 -14.18 0.77
C LEU A 75 0.22 -14.85 0.54
N PHE A 76 -0.25 -14.90 -0.71
CA PHE A 76 -1.56 -15.47 -1.03
C PHE A 76 -1.62 -16.98 -0.85
N ALA A 77 -0.48 -17.68 -0.96
CA ALA A 77 -0.39 -19.11 -0.65
C ALA A 77 -0.72 -19.44 0.81
N GLU A 78 -0.50 -18.47 1.71
CA GLU A 78 -0.73 -18.60 3.15
C GLU A 78 -2.16 -18.16 3.54
N PHE A 79 -2.96 -17.67 2.60
CA PHE A 79 -4.35 -17.28 2.86
C PHE A 79 -5.33 -18.43 2.62
N PRO A 80 -6.43 -18.55 3.39
CA PRO A 80 -7.35 -19.68 3.29
C PRO A 80 -8.06 -19.77 1.94
N VAL A 81 -8.52 -18.64 1.38
CA VAL A 81 -9.28 -18.65 0.11
C VAL A 81 -8.33 -18.47 -1.07
N ALA A 82 -7.49 -17.45 -1.06
CA ALA A 82 -6.49 -17.22 -2.11
C ALA A 82 -5.42 -18.31 -2.20
N GLY A 83 -5.20 -19.09 -1.14
CA GLY A 83 -4.26 -20.22 -1.12
C GLY A 83 -4.63 -21.34 -2.09
N THR A 84 -5.90 -21.41 -2.50
CA THR A 84 -6.38 -22.38 -3.50
C THR A 84 -5.84 -22.09 -4.91
N ASP A 85 -5.61 -20.82 -5.24
CA ASP A 85 -4.98 -20.39 -6.49
C ASP A 85 -4.20 -19.07 -6.28
N PRO A 86 -2.97 -19.15 -5.69
CA PRO A 86 -2.22 -17.95 -5.35
C PRO A 86 -1.72 -17.18 -6.58
N GLN A 87 -1.44 -17.89 -7.68
CA GLN A 87 -1.04 -17.25 -8.93
C GLN A 87 -2.22 -16.54 -9.58
N GLY A 88 -3.43 -17.13 -9.58
CA GLY A 88 -4.64 -16.47 -10.05
C GLY A 88 -4.95 -15.19 -9.28
N ALA A 89 -4.68 -15.16 -7.96
CA ALA A 89 -4.78 -13.92 -7.18
C ALA A 89 -3.77 -12.86 -7.65
N VAL A 90 -2.49 -13.22 -7.89
CA VAL A 90 -1.49 -12.30 -8.45
C VAL A 90 -1.89 -11.79 -9.85
N ASP A 91 -2.39 -12.69 -10.70
CA ASP A 91 -2.86 -12.37 -12.05
C ASP A 91 -4.10 -11.46 -12.00
N HIS A 92 -4.99 -11.62 -11.01
CA HIS A 92 -6.12 -10.72 -10.80
C HIS A 92 -5.70 -9.31 -10.36
N LEU A 93 -4.63 -9.20 -9.55
CA LEU A 93 -4.12 -7.92 -9.07
C LEU A 93 -3.36 -7.13 -10.16
N LEU A 94 -2.41 -7.78 -10.84
CA LEU A 94 -1.46 -7.12 -11.75
C LEU A 94 -1.66 -7.50 -13.23
N GLY A 95 -2.43 -8.54 -13.51
CA GLY A 95 -2.59 -9.12 -14.85
C GLY A 95 -3.94 -8.86 -15.52
N ASP A 96 -4.92 -8.27 -14.82
CA ASP A 96 -6.26 -8.06 -15.35
C ASP A 96 -6.29 -6.90 -16.34
N ARG A 97 -6.66 -7.19 -17.59
CA ARG A 97 -6.78 -6.19 -18.66
C ARG A 97 -7.81 -5.10 -18.35
N LYS A 98 -8.77 -5.37 -17.47
CA LYS A 98 -9.77 -4.39 -17.05
C LYS A 98 -9.18 -3.22 -16.27
N THR A 99 -7.94 -3.34 -15.75
CA THR A 99 -7.25 -2.19 -15.12
C THR A 99 -6.85 -1.12 -16.14
N GLY A 100 -6.81 -1.43 -17.43
CA GLY A 100 -6.45 -0.48 -18.48
C GLY A 100 -7.44 0.68 -18.61
N LEU A 101 -8.75 0.43 -18.51
CA LEU A 101 -9.77 1.48 -18.60
C LEU A 101 -9.64 2.54 -17.48
N PRO A 102 -9.66 2.18 -16.18
CA PRO A 102 -9.48 3.15 -15.11
C PRO A 102 -8.09 3.81 -15.17
N ALA A 103 -7.05 3.12 -15.64
CA ALA A 103 -5.74 3.72 -15.88
C ALA A 103 -5.79 4.82 -16.96
N CYS A 104 -6.48 4.58 -18.07
CA CYS A 104 -6.70 5.59 -19.11
C CYS A 104 -7.52 6.78 -18.59
N ILE A 105 -8.57 6.53 -17.80
CA ILE A 105 -9.39 7.60 -17.20
C ILE A 105 -8.54 8.47 -16.28
N TYR A 106 -7.76 7.86 -15.38
CA TYR A 106 -6.86 8.59 -14.49
C TYR A 106 -5.82 9.42 -15.26
N SER A 107 -5.19 8.81 -16.26
CA SER A 107 -4.17 9.49 -17.08
C SER A 107 -4.75 10.62 -17.91
N GLY A 108 -5.95 10.41 -18.45
CA GLY A 108 -6.72 11.44 -19.16
C GLY A 108 -7.06 12.61 -18.25
N PHE A 109 -7.46 12.34 -17.00
CA PHE A 109 -7.71 13.38 -16.01
C PHE A 109 -6.46 14.23 -15.71
N ILE A 110 -5.29 13.60 -15.54
CA ILE A 110 -4.03 14.32 -15.31
C ILE A 110 -3.63 15.16 -16.54
N ALA A 111 -3.67 14.58 -17.74
CA ALA A 111 -3.34 15.28 -18.98
C ALA A 111 -4.30 16.45 -19.23
N PHE A 112 -5.61 16.23 -19.03
CA PHE A 112 -6.61 17.28 -19.14
C PHE A 112 -6.39 18.41 -18.11
N SER A 113 -5.99 18.07 -16.89
CA SER A 113 -5.67 19.07 -15.86
C SER A 113 -4.52 19.97 -16.31
N VAL A 114 -3.45 19.39 -16.88
CA VAL A 114 -2.31 20.16 -17.42
C VAL A 114 -2.73 21.02 -18.60
N TRP A 115 -3.59 20.49 -19.49
CA TRP A 115 -4.17 21.28 -20.57
C TRP A 115 -4.94 22.50 -20.07
N GLN A 116 -5.69 22.38 -18.98
CA GLN A 116 -6.43 23.51 -18.40
C GLN A 116 -5.53 24.54 -17.71
N ILE A 117 -4.40 24.10 -17.15
CA ILE A 117 -3.39 25.00 -16.57
C ILE A 117 -2.67 25.79 -17.66
N ASP A 118 -2.50 25.15 -18.82
CA ASP A 118 -1.80 25.66 -20.00
C ASP A 118 -0.44 26.31 -19.65
N PRO A 119 0.54 25.49 -19.20
CA PRO A 119 1.81 26.02 -18.70
C PRO A 119 2.60 26.80 -19.75
N TRP A 120 2.34 26.56 -21.03
CA TRP A 120 3.07 27.17 -22.13
C TRP A 120 2.33 28.31 -22.83
N ARG A 121 1.07 28.62 -22.42
CA ARG A 121 0.16 29.75 -22.76
C ARG A 121 0.03 30.17 -24.24
N ASP A 122 1.14 30.28 -24.94
CA ASP A 122 1.29 30.73 -26.32
C ASP A 122 1.74 29.60 -27.27
N ASP A 123 2.14 28.42 -26.76
CA ASP A 123 2.58 27.27 -27.57
C ASP A 123 1.71 26.02 -27.37
N ALA A 124 0.65 25.91 -28.18
CA ALA A 124 -0.26 24.77 -28.16
C ALA A 124 0.41 23.44 -28.53
N VAL A 125 1.49 23.46 -29.32
CA VAL A 125 2.23 22.25 -29.70
C VAL A 125 2.98 21.72 -28.48
N LEU A 126 3.65 22.59 -27.74
CA LEU A 126 4.37 22.22 -26.53
C LEU A 126 3.42 21.71 -25.43
N THR A 127 2.28 22.38 -25.23
CA THR A 127 1.22 21.92 -24.30
C THR A 127 0.67 20.54 -24.70
N LEU A 128 0.44 20.29 -26.00
CA LEU A 128 -0.02 18.97 -26.47
C LEU A 128 0.97 17.85 -26.14
N TRP A 129 2.26 18.06 -26.43
CA TRP A 129 3.28 17.05 -26.18
C TRP A 129 3.56 16.83 -24.69
N LEU A 130 3.49 17.88 -23.88
CA LEU A 130 3.52 17.76 -22.43
C LEU A 130 2.33 16.93 -21.91
N CYS A 131 1.12 17.19 -22.41
CA CYS A 131 -0.07 16.42 -22.04
C CYS A 131 0.06 14.94 -22.43
N LEU A 132 0.59 14.65 -23.62
CA LEU A 132 0.82 13.28 -24.07
C LEU A 132 1.90 12.58 -23.23
N PHE A 133 3.00 13.27 -22.92
CA PHE A 133 4.04 12.78 -22.04
C PHE A 133 3.47 12.42 -20.66
N LEU A 134 2.73 13.33 -20.03
CA LEU A 134 2.13 13.08 -18.73
C LEU A 134 1.04 12.01 -18.78
N PHE A 135 0.25 11.94 -19.85
CA PHE A 135 -0.71 10.84 -20.05
C PHE A 135 0.00 9.48 -20.02
N MET A 136 1.04 9.30 -20.83
CA MET A 136 1.76 8.02 -20.93
C MET A 136 2.39 7.61 -19.60
N ASN A 137 3.03 8.56 -18.91
CA ASN A 137 3.68 8.26 -17.63
C ASN A 137 2.68 7.91 -16.51
N ASN A 138 1.47 8.47 -16.56
CA ASN A 138 0.43 8.22 -15.56
C ASN A 138 -0.42 6.96 -15.82
N LEU A 139 -0.30 6.31 -17.00
CA LEU A 139 -1.01 5.05 -17.27
C LEU A 139 -0.61 3.96 -16.27
N ILE A 140 0.68 3.86 -15.96
CA ILE A 140 1.14 2.86 -14.98
C ILE A 140 0.71 3.22 -13.56
N VAL A 141 0.67 4.52 -13.23
CA VAL A 141 0.21 5.01 -11.92
C VAL A 141 -1.27 4.64 -11.73
N GLY A 142 -2.12 4.93 -12.72
CA GLY A 142 -3.53 4.57 -12.68
C GLY A 142 -3.76 3.06 -12.56
N THR A 143 -2.94 2.25 -13.24
CA THR A 143 -2.99 0.79 -13.11
C THR A 143 -2.68 0.35 -11.66
N VAL A 144 -1.64 0.94 -11.07
CA VAL A 144 -1.21 0.62 -9.70
C VAL A 144 -2.25 1.01 -8.66
N ILE A 145 -2.90 2.17 -8.79
CA ILE A 145 -3.96 2.59 -7.88
C ILE A 145 -5.05 1.52 -7.81
N VAL A 146 -5.47 0.99 -8.96
CA VAL A 146 -6.47 -0.07 -9.04
C VAL A 146 -5.95 -1.38 -8.45
N SER A 147 -4.69 -1.76 -8.73
CA SER A 147 -4.08 -2.96 -8.16
C SER A 147 -3.97 -2.88 -6.63
N ILE A 148 -3.64 -1.71 -6.08
CA ILE A 148 -3.60 -1.47 -4.62
C ILE A 148 -5.00 -1.58 -4.02
N ALA A 149 -6.02 -0.97 -4.64
CA ALA A 149 -7.40 -1.08 -4.17
C ALA A 149 -7.88 -2.54 -4.15
N ARG A 150 -7.58 -3.30 -5.20
CA ARG A 150 -7.90 -4.75 -5.29
C ARG A 150 -7.13 -5.57 -4.26
N PHE A 151 -5.85 -5.25 -4.03
CA PHE A 151 -5.05 -5.86 -2.98
C PHE A 151 -5.72 -5.68 -1.61
N TRP A 152 -6.12 -4.45 -1.27
CA TRP A 152 -6.83 -4.19 -0.01
C TRP A 152 -8.14 -4.94 0.09
N GLN A 153 -8.96 -4.96 -0.97
CA GLN A 153 -10.22 -5.72 -0.98
C GLN A 153 -9.99 -7.21 -0.72
N LEU A 154 -8.97 -7.80 -1.35
CA LEU A 154 -8.62 -9.20 -1.16
C LEU A 154 -8.13 -9.45 0.26
N VAL A 155 -7.22 -8.61 0.78
CA VAL A 155 -6.73 -8.72 2.17
C VAL A 155 -7.89 -8.63 3.16
N LEU A 156 -8.80 -7.68 3.01
CA LEU A 156 -9.95 -7.53 3.93
C LEU A 156 -10.86 -8.76 3.91
N ARG A 157 -11.05 -9.38 2.75
CA ARG A 157 -11.84 -10.60 2.62
C ARG A 157 -11.16 -11.79 3.32
N GLU A 158 -9.85 -11.93 3.15
CA GLU A 158 -9.07 -13.03 3.77
C GLU A 158 -8.90 -12.84 5.28
N LEU A 159 -8.80 -11.58 5.76
CA LEU A 159 -8.75 -11.31 7.20
C LEU A 159 -10.00 -11.83 7.92
N GLY A 160 -11.17 -11.81 7.28
CA GLY A 160 -12.40 -12.36 7.84
C GLY A 160 -12.43 -13.89 7.95
N THR A 161 -11.55 -14.60 7.24
CA THR A 161 -11.54 -16.08 7.18
C THR A 161 -10.35 -16.70 7.92
N LEU A 162 -9.38 -15.89 8.35
CA LEU A 162 -8.18 -16.36 9.04
C LEU A 162 -8.48 -16.78 10.50
N ASP A 163 -8.10 -18.01 10.86
CA ASP A 163 -8.04 -18.46 12.25
C ASP A 163 -6.79 -17.87 12.94
N LEU A 164 -6.90 -16.60 13.36
CA LEU A 164 -5.82 -15.89 14.04
C LEU A 164 -5.73 -16.27 15.51
N ARG A 165 -4.60 -16.88 15.89
CA ARG A 165 -4.22 -17.10 17.29
C ARG A 165 -3.17 -16.07 17.72
N ILE A 166 -3.44 -15.33 18.81
CA ILE A 166 -2.60 -14.20 19.27
C ILE A 166 -1.17 -14.62 19.64
N LEU A 167 -1.01 -15.83 20.17
CA LEU A 167 0.30 -16.37 20.52
C LEU A 167 1.15 -16.71 19.27
N ASN A 168 0.57 -16.60 18.06
CA ASN A 168 1.21 -16.99 16.81
C ASN A 168 1.39 -15.83 15.81
N LEU A 169 1.32 -14.58 16.27
CA LEU A 169 1.42 -13.38 15.40
C LEU A 169 2.74 -13.24 14.64
N HIS A 170 3.76 -14.01 15.02
CA HIS A 170 5.06 -14.02 14.34
C HIS A 170 5.12 -15.02 13.17
N ARG A 171 4.01 -15.65 12.80
CA ARG A 171 3.95 -16.57 11.65
C ARG A 171 3.28 -15.93 10.45
N ALA A 172 3.51 -16.54 9.28
CA ALA A 172 2.72 -16.27 8.09
C ALA A 172 1.23 -16.51 8.39
N PRO A 173 0.33 -15.72 7.78
CA PRO A 173 0.57 -14.69 6.76
C PRO A 173 0.89 -13.28 7.30
N MET A 174 0.87 -13.05 8.62
CA MET A 174 0.88 -11.70 9.20
C MET A 174 2.16 -10.91 8.98
N ILE A 175 3.33 -11.51 9.18
CA ILE A 175 4.61 -10.81 8.95
C ILE A 175 4.76 -10.43 7.47
N ASP A 176 4.40 -11.33 6.56
CA ASP A 176 4.55 -11.08 5.13
C ASP A 176 3.55 -10.04 4.62
N LEU A 177 2.33 -10.03 5.17
CA LEU A 177 1.34 -8.98 4.91
C LEU A 177 1.87 -7.61 5.31
N LEU A 178 2.39 -7.48 6.55
CA LEU A 178 2.95 -6.22 7.05
C LEU A 178 4.16 -5.76 6.23
N ARG A 179 5.05 -6.69 5.85
CA ARG A 179 6.23 -6.40 5.03
C ARG A 179 5.84 -5.92 3.63
N ILE A 180 4.89 -6.58 2.97
CA ILE A 180 4.40 -6.19 1.65
C ILE A 180 3.71 -4.83 1.75
N ASN A 181 2.84 -4.62 2.74
CA ASN A 181 2.17 -3.33 2.92
C ASN A 181 3.17 -2.20 3.16
N SER A 182 4.19 -2.41 4.00
CA SER A 182 5.26 -1.44 4.22
C SER A 182 6.03 -1.10 2.94
N GLN A 183 6.30 -2.08 2.08
CA GLN A 183 6.95 -1.85 0.79
C GLN A 183 6.08 -1.03 -0.15
N ILE A 184 4.78 -1.32 -0.20
CA ILE A 184 3.80 -0.54 -0.98
C ILE A 184 3.77 0.90 -0.49
N VAL A 185 3.68 1.15 0.83
CA VAL A 185 3.67 2.51 1.37
C VAL A 185 4.95 3.26 1.03
N MET A 186 6.12 2.64 1.22
CA MET A 186 7.40 3.27 0.91
C MET A 186 7.54 3.59 -0.58
N ALA A 187 7.10 2.68 -1.46
CA ALA A 187 7.12 2.89 -2.90
C ALA A 187 6.19 4.05 -3.30
N THR A 188 4.97 4.09 -2.75
CA THR A 188 4.03 5.20 -2.97
C THR A 188 4.63 6.53 -2.51
N ALA A 189 5.20 6.58 -1.31
CA ALA A 189 5.84 7.79 -0.78
C ALA A 189 6.99 8.28 -1.68
N LEU A 190 7.85 7.36 -2.15
CA LEU A 190 8.95 7.70 -3.06
C LEU A 190 8.43 8.27 -4.40
N VAL A 191 7.45 7.59 -5.01
CA VAL A 191 6.85 8.02 -6.28
C VAL A 191 6.25 9.41 -6.15
N THR A 192 5.52 9.64 -5.07
CA THR A 192 4.95 10.94 -4.71
C THR A 192 6.03 12.01 -4.55
N CYS A 193 7.11 11.73 -3.80
CA CYS A 193 8.20 12.69 -3.59
C CYS A 193 8.88 13.07 -4.91
N LEU A 194 9.15 12.09 -5.77
CA LEU A 194 9.75 12.33 -7.09
C LEU A 194 8.83 13.14 -8.01
N ALA A 195 7.52 12.90 -7.96
CA ALA A 195 6.54 13.66 -8.73
C ALA A 195 6.48 15.13 -8.24
N ILE A 196 6.47 15.37 -6.93
CA ILE A 196 6.48 16.73 -6.38
C ILE A 196 7.78 17.43 -6.71
N LEU A 197 8.92 16.77 -6.52
CA LEU A 197 10.22 17.35 -6.86
C LEU A 197 10.28 17.73 -8.35
N GLY A 198 9.70 16.91 -9.23
CA GLY A 198 9.57 17.23 -10.66
C GLY A 198 8.75 18.48 -10.92
N LEU A 199 7.64 18.66 -10.19
CA LEU A 199 6.80 19.86 -10.29
C LEU A 199 7.48 21.11 -9.69
N VAL A 200 8.15 20.98 -8.54
CA VAL A 200 8.84 22.10 -7.88
C VAL A 200 10.02 22.60 -8.71
N LEU A 201 10.74 21.69 -9.38
CA LEU A 201 11.84 22.04 -10.26
C LEU A 201 11.40 22.52 -11.66
N SER A 202 10.10 22.40 -11.98
CA SER A 202 9.55 22.98 -13.20
C SER A 202 9.21 24.46 -12.98
N ASP A 203 9.48 25.31 -13.97
CA ASP A 203 9.26 26.77 -13.94
C ASP A 203 7.75 27.17 -13.95
N TYR A 204 6.83 26.25 -13.65
CA TYR A 204 5.39 26.50 -13.72
C TYR A 204 4.88 27.39 -12.58
N ALA A 205 3.71 28.02 -12.75
CA ALA A 205 3.02 28.70 -11.66
C ALA A 205 2.37 27.65 -10.73
N ILE A 206 3.09 27.21 -9.71
CA ILE A 206 2.88 25.92 -9.02
C ILE A 206 1.80 25.93 -7.91
N ASP A 207 1.25 27.11 -7.65
CA ASP A 207 0.48 27.45 -6.45
C ASP A 207 -0.70 26.51 -6.10
N PRO A 208 -1.72 26.30 -6.96
CA PRO A 208 -2.83 25.40 -6.63
C PRO A 208 -2.49 23.91 -6.85
N ILE A 209 -1.53 23.61 -7.74
CA ILE A 209 -1.19 22.23 -8.13
C ILE A 209 -0.46 21.52 -7.00
N ILE A 210 0.48 22.20 -6.35
CA ILE A 210 1.19 21.66 -5.18
C ILE A 210 0.19 21.29 -4.09
N LEU A 211 -0.79 22.14 -3.81
CA LEU A 211 -1.78 21.89 -2.76
C LEU A 211 -2.59 20.63 -3.07
N VAL A 212 -3.20 20.55 -4.25
CA VAL A 212 -4.02 19.40 -4.66
C VAL A 212 -3.19 18.12 -4.67
N PHE A 213 -1.96 18.18 -5.18
CA PHE A 213 -1.08 17.03 -5.21
C PHE A 213 -0.66 16.59 -3.80
N SER A 214 -0.30 17.52 -2.92
CA SER A 214 0.11 17.25 -1.53
C SER A 214 -1.02 16.63 -0.71
N VAL A 215 -2.25 17.13 -0.87
CA VAL A 215 -3.44 16.55 -0.21
C VAL A 215 -3.72 15.15 -0.75
N SER A 216 -3.65 14.96 -2.07
CA SER A 216 -3.89 13.65 -2.70
C SER A 216 -2.85 12.61 -2.29
N ALA A 217 -1.59 13.03 -2.24
CA ALA A 217 -0.47 12.24 -1.74
C ALA A 217 -0.67 11.81 -0.29
N LEU A 218 -1.00 12.75 0.60
CA LEU A 218 -1.28 12.47 1.99
C LEU A 218 -2.45 11.50 2.14
N ALA A 219 -3.54 11.73 1.41
CA ALA A 219 -4.70 10.87 1.41
C ALA A 219 -4.36 9.43 0.98
N MET A 220 -3.55 9.26 -0.07
CA MET A 220 -3.09 7.95 -0.52
C MET A 220 -2.23 7.24 0.52
N VAL A 221 -1.30 7.95 1.16
CA VAL A 221 -0.45 7.40 2.21
C VAL A 221 -1.28 6.99 3.43
N VAL A 222 -2.19 7.86 3.88
CA VAL A 222 -3.12 7.58 4.97
C VAL A 222 -4.01 6.39 4.63
N ALA A 223 -4.58 6.32 3.42
CA ALA A 223 -5.40 5.20 2.98
C ALA A 223 -4.63 3.87 2.97
N THR A 224 -3.37 3.88 2.51
CA THR A 224 -2.52 2.67 2.48
C THR A 224 -2.20 2.14 3.88
N TYR A 225 -2.20 2.99 4.89
CA TYR A 225 -2.12 2.57 6.28
C TYR A 225 -3.49 2.17 6.82
N ALA A 226 -4.48 3.06 6.73
CA ALA A 226 -5.77 2.92 7.40
C ALA A 226 -6.58 1.73 6.89
N VAL A 227 -6.62 1.51 5.57
CA VAL A 227 -7.52 0.51 4.95
C VAL A 227 -7.15 -0.92 5.34
N PRO A 228 -5.90 -1.40 5.20
CA PRO A 228 -5.56 -2.77 5.59
C PRO A 228 -5.19 -2.92 7.07
N VAL A 229 -4.57 -1.92 7.70
CA VAL A 229 -4.00 -2.07 9.05
C VAL A 229 -5.04 -1.89 10.15
N LEU A 230 -6.00 -0.95 10.01
CA LEU A 230 -7.01 -0.75 11.05
C LEU A 230 -7.93 -1.96 11.22
N PRO A 231 -8.45 -2.60 10.15
CA PRO A 231 -9.28 -3.79 10.30
C PRO A 231 -8.50 -4.96 10.89
N LEU A 232 -7.23 -5.13 10.51
CA LEU A 232 -6.35 -6.10 11.13
C LEU A 232 -6.14 -5.83 12.63
N ALA A 233 -5.86 -4.58 13.00
CA ALA A 233 -5.71 -4.16 14.40
C ALA A 233 -6.98 -4.46 15.22
N ASN A 234 -8.14 -4.11 14.69
CA ASN A 234 -9.44 -4.37 15.34
C ASN A 234 -9.69 -5.87 15.50
N LEU A 235 -9.41 -6.68 14.47
CA LEU A 235 -9.55 -8.13 14.53
C LEU A 235 -8.62 -8.75 15.59
N LEU A 236 -7.38 -8.28 15.66
CA LEU A 236 -6.42 -8.73 16.67
C LEU A 236 -6.81 -8.33 18.09
N ALA A 237 -7.33 -7.11 18.27
CA ALA A 237 -7.83 -6.64 19.56
C ALA A 237 -9.05 -7.46 20.01
N ALA A 238 -9.98 -7.76 19.10
CA ALA A 238 -11.14 -8.61 19.38
C ALA A 238 -10.73 -10.03 19.76
N LYS A 239 -9.80 -10.63 19.01
CA LYS A 239 -9.26 -11.96 19.35
C LYS A 239 -8.54 -11.97 20.70
N LYS A 240 -7.80 -10.90 21.01
CA LYS A 240 -7.18 -10.72 22.34
C LYS A 240 -8.18 -10.66 23.47
N ALA A 241 -9.26 -9.92 23.30
CA ALA A 241 -10.33 -9.89 24.30
C ALA A 241 -10.95 -11.29 24.47
N GLU A 242 -11.20 -12.01 23.38
CA GLU A 242 -11.79 -13.37 23.40
C GLU A 242 -10.89 -14.39 24.13
N GLU A 243 -9.58 -14.40 23.85
CA GLU A 243 -8.66 -15.33 24.52
C GLU A 243 -8.40 -14.94 25.98
N LEU A 244 -8.38 -13.65 26.32
CA LEU A 244 -8.28 -13.23 27.73
C LEU A 244 -9.52 -13.65 28.51
N ASP A 245 -10.71 -13.43 27.97
CA ASP A 245 -11.98 -13.85 28.58
C ASP A 245 -12.05 -15.39 28.73
N ARG A 246 -11.54 -16.14 27.75
CA ARG A 246 -11.40 -17.60 27.86
C ARG A 246 -10.48 -18.00 29.00
N LEU A 247 -9.30 -17.39 29.11
CA LEU A 247 -8.33 -17.69 30.17
C LEU A 247 -8.86 -17.30 31.55
N GLU A 248 -9.52 -16.15 31.68
CA GLU A 248 -10.16 -15.70 32.92
C GLU A 248 -11.26 -16.68 33.36
N ARG A 249 -12.11 -17.14 32.43
CA ARG A 249 -13.13 -18.16 32.71
C ARG A 249 -12.50 -19.49 33.18
N MET A 250 -11.39 -19.92 32.59
CA MET A 250 -10.67 -21.12 33.01
C MET A 250 -10.02 -20.96 34.40
N ILE A 251 -9.44 -19.78 34.68
CA ILE A 251 -8.86 -19.45 35.99
C ILE A 251 -9.94 -19.47 37.07
N ASP A 252 -11.07 -18.79 36.85
CA ASP A 252 -12.20 -18.75 37.79
C ASP A 252 -12.74 -20.16 38.08
N ALA A 253 -12.92 -20.98 37.05
CA ALA A 253 -13.39 -22.36 37.20
C ALA A 253 -12.42 -23.21 38.03
N ARG A 254 -11.11 -23.02 37.83
CA ARG A 254 -10.08 -23.74 38.61
C ARG A 254 -10.04 -23.27 40.07
N ILE A 255 -10.18 -21.97 40.32
CA ILE A 255 -10.24 -21.42 41.69
C ILE A 255 -11.45 -21.96 42.43
N ARG A 256 -12.64 -21.95 41.80
CA ARG A 256 -13.87 -22.50 42.40
C ARG A 256 -13.75 -23.98 42.73
N HIS A 257 -13.16 -24.76 41.83
CA HIS A 257 -12.89 -26.17 42.07
C HIS A 257 -11.97 -26.38 43.28
N LEU A 258 -10.88 -25.61 43.39
CA LEU A 258 -9.98 -25.67 44.55
C LEU A 258 -10.65 -25.22 45.85
N ALA A 259 -11.61 -24.30 45.77
CA ALA A 259 -12.40 -23.78 46.89
C ALA A 259 -13.63 -24.63 47.26
N ASN A 260 -13.91 -25.73 46.55
CA ASN A 260 -15.13 -26.54 46.67
C ASN A 260 -16.44 -25.74 46.48
N GLU A 261 -16.41 -24.72 45.63
CA GLU A 261 -17.59 -23.93 45.27
C GLU A 261 -18.35 -24.55 44.09
N PRO A 262 -19.66 -24.26 43.92
CA PRO A 262 -20.42 -24.77 42.78
C PRO A 262 -19.82 -24.28 41.44
N PRO A 263 -19.71 -25.19 40.45
CA PRO A 263 -19.18 -24.83 39.13
C PRO A 263 -20.07 -23.81 38.43
N ARG A 264 -19.50 -22.99 37.54
CA ARG A 264 -20.30 -22.08 36.71
C ARG A 264 -21.15 -22.88 35.70
N ASP A 265 -22.33 -22.38 35.38
CA ASP A 265 -23.26 -23.01 34.43
C ASP A 265 -22.76 -23.03 32.97
N ASP A 266 -21.77 -22.20 32.63
CA ASP A 266 -21.24 -21.99 31.28
C ASP A 266 -20.07 -22.92 30.90
N LEU A 267 -19.44 -23.57 31.88
CA LEU A 267 -18.38 -24.55 31.72
C LEU A 267 -18.92 -25.90 32.22
N GLY A 268 -19.28 -26.79 31.29
CA GLY A 268 -19.73 -28.15 31.62
C GLY A 268 -18.70 -28.94 32.46
N ARG A 269 -19.02 -30.20 32.76
CA ARG A 269 -18.24 -31.13 33.63
C ARG A 269 -16.83 -31.53 33.13
N GLU A 270 -16.05 -30.63 32.50
CA GLU A 270 -14.66 -30.87 32.06
C GLU A 270 -13.61 -30.23 32.99
N ILE A 271 -13.92 -30.12 34.28
CA ILE A 271 -13.05 -29.44 35.27
C ILE A 271 -11.77 -30.24 35.57
N ASP A 272 -11.81 -31.57 35.39
CA ASP A 272 -10.68 -32.47 35.67
C ASP A 272 -9.56 -32.44 34.62
N GLN A 273 -9.78 -31.82 33.45
CA GLN A 273 -8.78 -31.69 32.39
C GLN A 273 -8.17 -30.29 32.28
N LEU A 274 -8.49 -29.39 33.22
CA LEU A 274 -7.97 -28.02 33.19
C LEU A 274 -6.46 -27.99 33.51
N PRO A 275 -5.66 -27.18 32.78
CA PRO A 275 -4.25 -26.93 33.10
C PRO A 275 -4.07 -26.40 34.53
N SER A 276 -2.84 -26.43 35.03
CA SER A 276 -2.56 -25.90 36.37
C SER A 276 -2.87 -24.40 36.45
N LEU A 277 -3.18 -23.89 37.65
CA LEU A 277 -3.50 -22.46 37.83
C LEU A 277 -2.31 -21.57 37.44
N ASP A 278 -1.09 -22.01 37.76
CA ASP A 278 0.14 -21.31 37.42
C ASP A 278 0.31 -21.20 35.89
N ASP A 279 0.06 -22.29 35.15
CA ASP A 279 0.12 -22.29 33.68
C ASP A 279 -0.92 -21.34 33.06
N LEU A 280 -2.12 -21.27 33.64
CA LEU A 280 -3.20 -20.39 33.16
C LEU A 280 -2.91 -18.91 33.43
N VAL A 281 -2.37 -18.59 34.60
CA VAL A 281 -1.94 -17.23 34.95
C VAL A 281 -0.76 -16.81 34.07
N GLU A 282 0.21 -17.70 33.84
CA GLU A 282 1.33 -17.45 32.93
C GLU A 282 0.84 -17.21 31.50
N ALA A 283 -0.08 -18.05 31.00
CA ALA A 283 -0.68 -17.87 29.68
C ALA A 283 -1.43 -16.53 29.56
N ARG A 284 -2.21 -16.13 30.58
CA ARG A 284 -2.90 -14.84 30.62
C ARG A 284 -1.91 -13.68 30.56
N ASP A 285 -0.84 -13.75 31.35
CA ASP A 285 0.18 -12.71 31.39
C ASP A 285 0.97 -12.64 30.07
N LEU A 286 1.21 -13.77 29.41
CA LEU A 286 1.79 -13.82 28.07
C LEU A 286 0.86 -13.15 27.04
N VAL A 287 -0.43 -13.48 27.01
CA VAL A 287 -1.42 -12.86 26.10
C VAL A 287 -1.58 -11.36 26.38
N MET A 288 -1.57 -10.94 27.65
CA MET A 288 -1.58 -9.53 28.05
C MET A 288 -0.37 -8.78 27.51
N LYS A 289 0.83 -9.40 27.58
CA LYS A 289 2.09 -8.85 27.05
C LYS A 289 2.13 -8.82 25.52
N VAL A 290 1.35 -9.64 24.82
CA VAL A 290 1.23 -9.55 23.37
C VAL A 290 0.59 -8.21 23.00
N ARG A 291 1.41 -7.35 22.38
CA ARG A 291 0.95 -6.09 21.80
C ARG A 291 0.15 -6.42 20.55
N THR A 292 -1.17 -6.40 20.64
CA THR A 292 -2.03 -6.33 19.46
C THR A 292 -1.73 -5.04 18.72
N LEU A 293 -1.73 -5.08 17.38
CA LEU A 293 -1.64 -3.85 16.62
C LEU A 293 -2.74 -2.88 17.10
N PRO A 294 -2.45 -1.58 17.34
CA PRO A 294 -1.17 -0.88 17.22
C PRO A 294 -0.69 -0.30 18.58
N PRO A 295 0.54 -0.57 19.06
CA PRO A 295 1.18 0.37 19.97
C PRO A 295 1.86 1.42 19.09
N GLY A 296 1.45 2.69 19.14
CA GLY A 296 1.90 3.73 18.20
C GLY A 296 3.36 3.60 17.73
N GLY A 297 3.57 3.48 16.41
CA GLY A 297 4.89 3.58 15.79
C GLY A 297 5.80 2.35 15.89
N GLN A 298 5.55 1.32 15.08
CA GLN A 298 6.69 0.62 14.44
C GLN A 298 7.18 1.42 13.23
N ILE A 299 7.69 2.61 13.57
CA ILE A 299 8.78 3.45 13.04
C ILE A 299 8.96 3.65 11.53
N SER A 300 8.71 2.71 10.61
CA SER A 300 9.06 2.97 9.19
C SER A 300 7.92 3.64 8.38
N VAL A 301 6.68 3.18 8.57
CA VAL A 301 5.54 3.62 7.74
C VAL A 301 5.05 5.00 8.15
N SER A 302 4.97 5.28 9.46
CA SER A 302 4.66 6.62 9.95
C SER A 302 5.81 7.58 9.68
N ALA A 303 7.07 7.17 9.78
CA ALA A 303 8.19 8.06 9.48
C ALA A 303 8.25 8.43 8.01
N ALA A 304 8.02 7.51 7.06
CA ALA A 304 7.97 7.87 5.64
C ALA A 304 6.81 8.84 5.33
N ALA A 305 5.62 8.58 5.88
CA ALA A 305 4.45 9.45 5.74
C ALA A 305 4.67 10.84 6.38
N ILE A 306 5.21 10.86 7.59
CA ILE A 306 5.50 12.05 8.38
C ILE A 306 6.65 12.82 7.74
N VAL A 307 7.72 12.18 7.27
CA VAL A 307 8.83 12.83 6.56
C VAL A 307 8.35 13.41 5.24
N THR A 308 7.52 12.68 4.49
CA THR A 308 6.89 13.21 3.27
C THR A 308 6.07 14.46 3.63
N PHE A 309 5.13 14.35 4.57
CA PHE A 309 4.29 15.47 4.99
C PHE A 309 5.08 16.66 5.57
N LEU A 310 6.04 16.42 6.46
CA LEU A 310 6.89 17.44 7.09
C LEU A 310 7.81 18.11 6.07
N SER A 311 8.29 17.37 5.05
CA SER A 311 9.08 17.96 3.97
C SER A 311 8.26 18.95 3.13
N PHE A 312 6.93 18.86 3.17
CA PHE A 312 6.01 19.73 2.40
C PHE A 312 5.23 20.73 3.24
N MET A 313 5.29 20.66 4.57
CA MET A 313 4.74 21.69 5.45
C MET A 313 5.25 23.11 5.09
N PRO A 314 6.55 23.34 4.83
CA PRO A 314 7.04 24.67 4.48
C PRO A 314 6.39 25.23 3.21
N THR A 315 6.21 24.41 2.17
CA THR A 315 5.60 24.81 0.91
C THR A 315 4.10 25.07 1.05
N LEU A 316 3.40 24.25 1.85
CA LEU A 316 2.00 24.49 2.20
C LEU A 316 1.84 25.78 3.01
N ILE A 317 2.72 26.03 3.99
CA ILE A 317 2.71 27.26 4.79
C ILE A 317 2.99 28.48 3.91
N ASP A 318 4.01 28.45 3.06
CA ASP A 318 4.34 29.58 2.16
C ASP A 318 3.18 29.89 1.20
N TYR A 319 2.56 28.86 0.61
CA TYR A 319 1.38 29.03 -0.23
C TYR A 319 0.18 29.62 0.53
N THR A 320 -0.10 29.10 1.73
CA THR A 320 -1.19 29.57 2.59
C THR A 320 -0.94 31.03 3.00
N MET A 321 0.30 31.37 3.36
CA MET A 321 0.71 32.72 3.76
C MET A 321 0.57 33.72 2.61
N ARG A 322 0.99 33.38 1.38
CA ARG A 322 0.92 34.30 0.23
C ARG A 322 -0.47 34.56 -0.33
N LYS A 323 -1.43 33.67 -0.07
CA LYS A 323 -2.81 33.80 -0.61
C LYS A 323 -3.84 34.24 0.42
N LEU A 324 -3.61 34.02 1.71
CA LEU A 324 -4.55 34.39 2.77
C LEU A 324 -4.13 35.65 3.54
N PHE A 325 -2.89 36.10 3.39
CA PHE A 325 -2.34 37.33 3.99
C PHE A 325 -1.66 38.18 2.91
#